data_AF-A0A3R8WM65-F1
#
_entry.id   AF-A0A3R8WM65-F1
#
_cell.length_a   1.000
_cell.length_b   1.000
_cell.length_c   1.000
_cell.angle_alpha   90.00
_cell.angle_beta   90.00
_cell.angle_gamma   90.00
#
_symmetry.space_group_name_H-M   'P 1'
#
loop_
_entity.id
_entity.type
_entity.pdbx_description
1 polymer ?
#
loop_
_entity_poly.entity_id
_entity_poly.type
_entity_poly.pdbx_seq_one_letter_code
_entity_poly.pdbx_strand_id
1 'polypeptide(L)'
;MANSIKALIKHFGTQAQTAKAMGVSQATVSYWLSGALSISAEKALLAETATEGAVSAASLCRLIAQVEARHKVGQSSTKTSSGAPGPVGSVCPSSAGGAQ
;
A
#
# COMPACT_ATOMS: atom_id res chain seq x y z
N MET A 1 3.14 -0.47 17.30
CA MET A 1 3.83 0.82 17.08
C MET A 1 5.16 0.89 17.83
N ALA A 2 5.22 0.73 19.16
CA ALA A 2 6.49 0.81 19.91
C ALA A 2 7.60 -0.13 19.38
N ASN A 3 7.26 -1.35 18.95
CA ASN A 3 8.22 -2.28 18.35
C ASN A 3 8.76 -1.80 17.00
N SER A 4 7.92 -1.18 16.16
CA SER A 4 8.33 -0.60 14.88
C SER A 4 9.28 0.59 15.06
N ILE A 5 9.05 1.40 16.09
CA ILE A 5 9.92 2.55 16.41
C ILE A 5 11.28 2.05 16.90
N LYS A 6 11.31 1.01 17.75
CA LYS A 6 12.56 0.35 18.16
C LYS A 6 13.31 -0.24 16.96
N ALA A 7 12.61 -0.86 16.01
CA ALA A 7 13.20 -1.38 14.78
C ALA A 7 13.79 -0.25 13.92
N LEU A 8 13.07 0.86 13.78
CA LEU A 8 13.54 2.06 13.07
C LEU A 8 14.82 2.61 13.69
N ILE A 9 14.86 2.73 15.03
CA ILE A 9 16.06 3.20 15.74
C ILE A 9 17.21 2.23 15.59
N LYS A 10 16.94 0.92 15.70
CA LYS A 10 17.96 -0.12 15.49
C LYS A 10 18.55 -0.06 14.08
N HIS A 11 17.73 0.23 13.07
CA HIS A 11 18.19 0.34 11.68
C HIS A 11 19.19 1.49 11.49
N PHE A 12 18.90 2.66 12.08
CA PHE A 12 19.82 3.81 12.04
C PHE A 12 20.92 3.77 13.10
N GLY A 13 20.83 2.89 14.08
CA GLY A 13 21.77 2.71 15.19
C GLY A 13 21.36 3.42 16.48
N THR A 14 21.07 4.73 16.41
CA THR A 14 20.76 5.55 17.59
C THR A 14 19.58 6.49 17.35
N GLN A 15 18.93 6.96 18.41
CA GLN A 15 17.86 7.96 18.32
C GLN A 15 18.32 9.25 17.61
N ALA A 16 19.56 9.68 17.84
CA ALA A 16 20.12 10.87 17.21
C ALA A 16 20.33 10.68 15.70
N GLN A 17 20.81 9.50 15.27
CA GLN A 17 20.94 9.16 13.85
C GLN A 17 19.56 9.03 13.18
N THR A 18 18.58 8.43 13.86
CA THR A 18 17.18 8.41 13.39
C THR A 18 16.63 9.82 13.24
N ALA A 19 16.85 10.69 14.22
CA ALA A 19 16.37 12.07 14.18
C ALA A 19 16.95 12.83 12.98
N LYS A 20 18.25 12.66 12.72
CA LYS A 20 18.94 13.24 11.55
C LYS A 20 18.37 12.70 10.24
N ALA A 21 18.20 11.39 10.11
CA ALA A 21 17.64 10.77 8.91
C ALA A 21 16.18 11.19 8.65
N MET A 22 15.42 11.41 9.71
CA MET A 22 14.00 11.80 9.64
C MET A 22 13.79 13.32 9.58
N GLY A 23 14.84 14.13 9.71
CA GLY A 23 14.74 15.59 9.76
C GLY A 23 13.91 16.09 10.95
N VAL A 24 14.09 15.50 12.13
CA VAL A 24 13.40 15.88 13.38
C VAL A 24 14.39 16.02 14.54
N SER A 25 13.92 16.45 15.71
CA SER A 25 14.76 16.47 16.93
C SER A 25 14.86 15.09 17.57
N GLN A 26 15.95 14.82 18.31
CA GLN A 26 16.09 13.58 19.07
C GLN A 26 15.02 13.45 20.18
N ALA A 27 14.56 14.57 20.75
CA ALA A 27 13.43 14.59 21.67
C ALA A 27 12.13 14.08 21.02
N THR A 28 11.89 14.43 19.75
CA THR A 28 10.74 13.91 18.97
C THR A 28 10.79 12.38 18.87
N VAL A 29 11.97 11.80 18.62
CA VAL A 29 12.16 10.34 18.57
C VAL A 29 11.90 9.70 19.93
N SER A 30 12.32 10.35 21.02
CA SER A 30 12.00 9.91 22.39
C SER A 30 10.50 9.91 22.66
N TYR A 31 9.78 10.95 22.23
CA TYR A 31 8.32 11.01 22.39
C TYR A 31 7.58 9.98 21.54
N TRP A 32 8.10 9.62 20.37
CA TRP A 32 7.56 8.49 19.62
C TRP A 32 7.73 7.18 20.40
N LEU A 33 8.91 6.94 20.97
CA LEU A 33 9.19 5.75 21.78
C LEU A 33 8.29 5.62 23.00
N SER A 34 8.03 6.73 23.70
CA SER A 34 7.12 6.75 24.85
C SER A 34 5.64 6.67 24.45
N GLY A 35 5.33 6.85 23.16
CA GLY A 35 3.96 6.92 22.66
C GLY A 35 3.27 8.26 22.98
N ALA A 36 3.98 9.22 23.56
CA ALA A 36 3.45 10.55 23.84
C ALA A 36 3.14 11.34 22.56
N LEU A 37 3.87 11.06 21.47
CA LEU A 37 3.64 11.68 20.17
C LEU A 37 3.41 10.60 19.09
N SER A 38 2.43 10.83 18.22
CA SER A 38 2.17 9.97 17.06
C SER A 38 3.06 10.37 15.87
N ILE A 39 3.45 9.38 15.07
CA ILE A 39 4.18 9.60 13.82
C ILE A 39 3.19 10.04 12.73
N SER A 40 3.47 11.16 12.06
CA SER A 40 2.67 11.65 10.93
C SER A 40 2.81 10.74 9.72
N ALA A 41 1.82 10.79 8.81
CA ALA A 41 1.86 9.98 7.58
C ALA A 41 3.12 10.28 6.74
N GLU A 42 3.48 11.55 6.59
CA GLU A 42 4.70 11.97 5.89
C GLU A 42 5.95 11.31 6.47
N LYS A 43 6.14 11.36 7.80
CA LYS A 43 7.30 10.75 8.45
C LYS A 43 7.27 9.22 8.38
N ALA A 44 6.09 8.61 8.43
CA ALA A 44 5.98 7.17 8.25
C ALA A 44 6.40 6.72 6.85
N LEU A 45 5.99 7.43 5.79
CA LEU A 45 6.41 7.14 4.40
C LEU A 45 7.90 7.40 4.18
N LEU A 46 8.43 8.47 4.77
CA LEU A 46 9.86 8.76 4.74
C LEU A 46 10.66 7.64 5.42
N ALA A 47 10.21 7.15 6.59
CA ALA A 47 10.85 6.05 7.29
C ALA A 47 10.86 4.77 6.44
N GLU A 48 9.76 4.42 5.79
CA GLU A 48 9.71 3.25 4.91
C GLU A 48 10.70 3.36 3.75
N THR A 49 10.74 4.52 3.10
CA THR A 49 11.69 4.78 2.00
C THR A 49 13.14 4.73 2.49
N ALA A 50 13.44 5.39 3.62
CA ALA A 50 14.78 5.47 4.17
C ALA A 50 15.28 4.14 4.76
N THR A 51 14.37 3.21 5.06
CA THR A 51 14.68 1.86 5.53
C THR A 51 14.54 0.80 4.44
N GLU A 52 14.31 1.21 3.19
CA GLU A 52 14.09 0.32 2.05
C GLU A 52 13.01 -0.75 2.32
N GLY A 53 11.95 -0.35 3.03
CA GLY A 53 10.84 -1.23 3.38
C GLY A 53 11.07 -2.11 4.63
N ALA A 54 12.24 -2.06 5.28
CA ALA A 54 12.48 -2.83 6.51
C ALA A 54 11.53 -2.42 7.65
N VAL A 55 11.06 -1.17 7.67
CA VAL A 55 9.99 -0.69 8.55
C VAL A 55 8.86 -0.11 7.72
N SER A 56 7.72 -0.83 7.66
CA SER A 56 6.53 -0.36 6.94
C SER A 56 5.90 0.87 7.59
N ALA A 57 5.48 1.83 6.77
CA ALA A 57 4.78 3.05 7.16
C ALA A 57 3.45 2.75 7.87
N ALA A 58 2.72 1.71 7.44
CA ALA A 58 1.50 1.26 8.09
C ALA A 58 1.72 0.81 9.55
N SER A 59 2.92 0.30 9.86
CA SER A 59 3.28 -0.10 11.23
C SER A 59 3.56 1.08 12.15
N LEU A 60 3.91 2.24 11.55
CA LEU A 60 4.24 3.50 12.24
C LEU A 60 3.06 4.46 12.31
N CYS A 61 2.14 4.44 11.33
CA CYS A 61 1.01 5.36 11.27
C CYS A 61 -0.31 4.63 11.03
N ARG A 62 -1.25 4.78 11.97
CA ARG A 62 -2.59 4.15 11.90
C ARG A 62 -3.42 4.61 10.71
N LEU A 63 -3.23 5.85 10.23
CA LEU A 63 -3.96 6.35 9.08
C LEU A 63 -3.55 5.60 7.81
N ILE A 64 -2.26 5.37 7.61
CA ILE A 64 -1.74 4.60 6.47
C ILE A 64 -2.28 3.17 6.51
N ALA A 65 -2.22 2.50 7.67
CA ALA A 65 -2.77 1.15 7.83
C ALA A 65 -4.27 1.07 7.46
N GLN A 66 -5.06 2.09 7.82
CA GLN A 66 -6.49 2.14 7.46
C GLN A 66 -6.71 2.36 5.96
N VAL A 67 -5.89 3.22 5.33
CA VAL A 67 -5.98 3.48 3.89
C VAL A 67 -5.62 2.22 3.10
N GLU A 68 -4.55 1.52 3.47
CA GLU A 68 -4.16 0.25 2.84
C GLU A 68 -5.23 -0.83 2.99
N ALA A 69 -5.83 -0.96 4.18
CA ALA A 69 -6.92 -1.90 4.42
C ALA A 69 -8.14 -1.61 3.53
N ARG A 70 -8.51 -0.33 3.36
CA ARG A 70 -9.60 0.07 2.44
C ARG A 70 -9.28 -0.22 0.98
N HIS A 71 -8.04 0.02 0.55
CA HIS A 71 -7.62 -0.25 -0.83
C HIS A 71 -7.66 -1.74 -1.18
N LYS A 72 -7.34 -2.62 -0.22
CA LYS A 72 -7.47 -4.08 -0.39
C LYS A 72 -8.92 -4.52 -0.57
N VAL A 73 -9.88 -3.86 0.07
CA VAL A 73 -11.32 -4.18 -0.06
C VAL A 73 -11.86 -3.78 -1.45
N GLY A 74 -11.33 -2.69 -2.05
CA GLY A 74 -11.76 -2.23 -3.37
C GLY A 74 -11.18 -3.00 -4.56
N GLN A 75 -9.97 -3.55 -4.45
CA GLN A 75 -9.31 -4.28 -5.55
C GLN A 75 -9.76 -5.74 -5.71
N SER A 76 -10.58 -6.27 -4.80
CA SER A 76 -11.15 -7.62 -4.94
C SER A 76 -12.29 -7.71 -5.98
N SER A 77 -12.66 -6.61 -6.64
CA SER A 77 -13.81 -6.53 -7.57
C SER A 77 -13.48 -6.49 -9.07
N THR A 78 -12.22 -6.67 -9.50
CA THR A 78 -11.91 -6.84 -10.94
C THR A 78 -11.56 -8.29 -11.27
N LYS A 79 -12.48 -9.20 -10.98
CA LYS A 79 -12.61 -10.47 -11.72
C LYS A 79 -14.08 -10.75 -12.03
N THR A 80 -14.75 -9.80 -12.65
CA THR A 80 -15.76 -10.13 -13.64
C THR A 80 -15.02 -10.26 -14.96
N SER A 81 -14.64 -11.50 -15.30
CA SER A 81 -14.45 -11.90 -16.69
C SER A 81 -15.76 -11.62 -17.45
N SER A 82 -15.99 -10.38 -17.88
CA SER A 82 -16.83 -10.12 -19.05
C SER A 82 -16.01 -10.52 -20.27
N GLY A 83 -15.86 -11.84 -20.44
CA GLY A 83 -15.71 -12.40 -21.77
C GLY A 83 -17.11 -12.47 -22.34
N ALA A 84 -17.61 -11.36 -22.90
CA ALA A 84 -18.69 -11.43 -23.86
C ALA A 84 -18.03 -11.83 -25.20
N PRO A 85 -18.23 -13.05 -25.71
CA PRO A 85 -17.83 -13.37 -27.06
C PRO A 85 -18.69 -12.51 -27.99
N GLY A 86 -18.06 -11.62 -28.74
CA GLY A 86 -18.76 -10.86 -29.77
C GLY A 86 -19.49 -11.82 -30.73
N PRO A 87 -20.61 -11.41 -31.36
CA PRO A 87 -21.33 -12.26 -32.28
C PRO A 87 -20.47 -12.43 -33.54
N VAL A 88 -19.79 -13.57 -33.64
CA VAL A 88 -19.20 -13.99 -34.91
C VAL A 88 -20.35 -14.33 -35.85
N GLY A 89 -20.52 -13.49 -36.87
CA GLY A 89 -21.47 -13.72 -37.94
C GLY A 89 -21.23 -15.07 -38.59
N SER A 90 -22.10 -16.03 -38.29
CA SER A 90 -22.20 -17.28 -39.02
C SER A 90 -23.30 -17.11 -40.05
N VAL A 91 -22.88 -16.73 -41.26
CA VAL A 91 -23.74 -16.72 -42.44
C VAL A 91 -23.93 -18.18 -42.85
N CYS A 92 -25.16 -18.69 -42.79
CA CYS A 92 -25.50 -20.00 -43.32
C CYS A 92 -25.75 -19.89 -44.83
N PRO A 93 -25.00 -20.57 -45.71
CA PRO A 93 -25.39 -20.74 -47.10
C PRO A 93 -25.90 -22.17 -47.30
N SER A 94 -27.22 -22.33 -47.44
CA SER A 94 -27.76 -23.57 -48.00
C SER A 94 -28.84 -23.27 -49.03
N SER A 95 -28.42 -23.51 -50.28
CA SER A 95 -29.20 -23.74 -51.49
C SER A 95 -30.47 -24.60 -51.30
N ALA A 96 -31.52 -24.32 -52.07
CA ALA A 96 -31.87 -25.08 -53.30
C ALA A 96 -33.37 -24.95 -53.69
N GLY A 97 -33.62 -24.81 -55.00
CA GLY A 97 -34.89 -25.08 -55.69
C GLY A 97 -35.81 -23.87 -55.83
N GLY A 98 -36.02 -23.24 -56.98
CA GLY A 98 -36.20 -23.83 -58.30
C GLY A 98 -37.71 -24.00 -58.54
N ALA A 99 -38.33 -23.00 -59.16
CA ALA A 99 -39.71 -23.01 -59.63
C ALA A 99 -39.97 -24.22 -60.54
N GLN A 100 -41.18 -24.78 -60.51
CA GLN A 100 -42.19 -24.76 -61.59
C GLN A 100 -43.58 -24.99 -61.00
#